data_AF-A0A2A2IWW2-F1
#
_entry.id   AF-A0A2A2IWW2-F1
#
_cell.length_a   1.000
_cell.length_b   1.000
_cell.length_c   1.000
_cell.angle_alpha   90.00
_cell.angle_beta   90.00
_cell.angle_gamma   90.00
#
_symmetry.space_group_name_H-M   'P 1'
#
loop_
_entity.id
_entity.type
_entity.pdbx_description
1 polymer ?
#
loop_
_entity_poly.entity_id
_entity_poly.type
_entity_poly.pdbx_seq_one_letter_code
_entity_poly.pdbx_strand_id
1 'polypeptide(L)'
;MIEAIEDVMRHWGEQQRKCGPSGGLASPMGALIQYGGPAPRGGVSGHRVLMAGAGVDYLASEVAAAVAAVERDAEDGVLLAKLARKRYLPCPALALRDQLYDLELAVNDTGGRMYRRLVHRLHELVAAELKARHQRSAAQLAAAKREGDRLRRASVQQAAKAHSRRGAELHGAKKA
;
A
#
# COMPACT_ATOMS: atom_id res chain seq x y z
N MET A 1 13.37 -10.91 16.34
CA MET A 1 12.93 -10.86 14.93
C MET A 1 11.45 -11.15 14.93
N ILE A 2 10.65 -10.37 14.19
CA ILE A 2 9.20 -10.56 14.11
C ILE A 2 8.91 -11.30 12.80
N GLU A 3 8.42 -12.54 12.88
CA GLU A 3 8.24 -13.44 11.72
C GLU A 3 7.30 -12.87 10.67
N ALA A 4 6.12 -12.39 11.08
CA ALA A 4 5.17 -11.79 10.15
C ALA A 4 5.75 -10.60 9.36
N ILE A 5 6.65 -9.82 9.97
CA ILE A 5 7.31 -8.71 9.30
C ILE A 5 8.46 -9.19 8.40
N GLU A 6 9.17 -10.25 8.79
CA GLU A 6 10.18 -10.89 7.93
C GLU A 6 9.56 -11.32 6.59
N ASP A 7 8.40 -11.97 6.63
CA ASP A 7 7.74 -12.46 5.41
C ASP A 7 7.26 -11.31 4.52
N VAL A 8 6.71 -10.25 5.12
CA VAL A 8 6.30 -9.04 4.40
C VAL A 8 7.50 -8.32 3.76
N MET A 9 8.64 -8.24 4.46
CA MET A 9 9.88 -7.65 3.94
C MET A 9 10.50 -8.51 2.83
N ARG A 10 10.42 -9.84 2.94
CA ARG A 10 10.86 -10.77 1.89
C ARG A 10 10.01 -10.61 0.63
N HIS A 11 8.69 -10.52 0.78
CA HIS A 11 7.75 -10.23 -0.31
C HIS A 11 8.09 -8.89 -0.99
N TRP A 12 8.32 -7.83 -0.21
CA TRP A 12 8.76 -6.55 -0.75
C TRP A 12 10.05 -6.68 -1.58
N GLY A 13 11.07 -7.37 -1.06
CA GLY A 13 12.31 -7.59 -1.80
C GLY A 13 12.12 -8.37 -3.10
N GLU A 14 11.22 -9.36 -3.11
CA GLU A 14 10.84 -10.10 -4.30
C GLU A 14 10.13 -9.21 -5.34
N GLN A 15 9.17 -8.39 -4.91
CA GLN A 15 8.45 -7.49 -5.82
C GLN A 15 9.34 -6.38 -6.38
N GLN A 16 10.29 -5.87 -5.59
CA GLN A 16 11.29 -4.91 -6.08
C GLN A 16 12.16 -5.50 -7.19
N ARG A 17 12.52 -6.79 -7.11
CA ARG A 17 13.25 -7.49 -8.17
C ARG A 17 12.41 -7.73 -9.42
N LYS A 18 11.13 -8.10 -9.24
CA LYS A 18 10.22 -8.43 -10.34
C LYS A 18 9.75 -7.20 -11.12
N CYS A 19 9.40 -6.12 -10.42
CA CYS A 19 8.65 -5.00 -10.99
C CYS A 19 9.41 -3.66 -10.98
N GLY A 20 10.58 -3.59 -10.33
CA GLY A 20 11.32 -2.35 -10.11
C GLY A 20 10.61 -1.35 -9.17
N PRO A 21 11.29 -0.26 -8.78
CA PRO A 21 10.78 0.70 -7.78
C PRO A 21 9.55 1.51 -8.23
N SER A 22 9.23 1.52 -9.53
CA SER A 22 8.06 2.22 -10.08
C SER A 22 6.87 1.31 -10.36
N GLY A 23 6.95 0.01 -10.04
CA GLY A 23 5.90 -0.96 -10.29
C GLY A 23 5.50 -0.96 -11.76
N GLY A 24 6.25 -1.69 -12.59
CA GLY A 24 6.05 -1.77 -14.04
C GLY A 24 4.57 -1.69 -14.42
N LEU A 25 4.16 -0.52 -14.91
CA LEU A 25 2.81 -0.32 -15.42
C LEU A 25 2.60 -1.38 -16.48
N ALA A 26 1.63 -2.26 -16.29
CA ALA A 26 1.31 -3.26 -17.30
C ALA A 26 1.11 -2.54 -18.63
N SER A 27 1.80 -3.03 -19.67
CA SER A 27 1.71 -2.45 -21.00
C SER A 27 0.22 -2.31 -21.36
N PRO A 28 -0.23 -1.16 -21.88
CA PRO A 28 -1.60 -1.00 -22.35
C PRO A 28 -1.95 -2.05 -23.41
N MET A 29 -0.96 -2.52 -24.19
CA MET A 29 -1.13 -3.65 -25.10
C MET A 29 -1.39 -4.98 -24.37
N GLY A 30 -0.73 -5.22 -23.25
CA GLY A 30 -0.97 -6.40 -22.41
C GLY A 30 -2.38 -6.41 -21.81
N ALA A 31 -2.87 -5.24 -21.37
CA ALA A 31 -4.25 -5.10 -20.90
C ALA A 31 -5.27 -5.38 -22.02
N LEU A 32 -5.00 -4.91 -23.25
CA LEU A 32 -5.83 -5.19 -24.41
C LEU A 32 -5.86 -6.69 -24.76
N ILE A 33 -4.71 -7.37 -24.74
CA ILE A 33 -4.63 -8.81 -25.00
C ILE A 33 -5.35 -9.62 -23.93
N GLN A 34 -5.17 -9.26 -22.65
CA GLN A 34 -5.71 -10.02 -21.52
C GLN A 34 -7.22 -9.80 -21.30
N TYR A 35 -7.72 -8.59 -21.55
CA TYR A 35 -9.12 -8.22 -21.24
C TYR A 35 -9.94 -7.87 -22.48
N GLY A 36 -9.36 -7.88 -23.68
CA GLY A 36 -10.04 -7.49 -24.92
C GLY A 36 -10.42 -6.00 -24.97
N GLY A 37 -9.83 -5.16 -24.13
CA GLY A 37 -10.24 -3.77 -23.93
C GLY A 37 -9.55 -3.09 -22.74
N PRO A 38 -10.00 -1.89 -22.35
CA PRO A 38 -9.55 -1.28 -21.09
C PRO A 38 -9.89 -2.22 -19.93
N ALA A 39 -8.91 -2.46 -19.05
CA ALA A 39 -9.10 -3.29 -17.87
C ALA A 39 -10.33 -2.80 -17.07
N PRO A 40 -11.20 -3.71 -16.56
CA PRO A 40 -12.44 -3.34 -15.90
C PRO A 40 -12.22 -2.31 -14.79
N ARG A 41 -12.86 -1.15 -14.91
CA ARG A 41 -12.88 -0.08 -13.90
C ARG A 41 -14.20 -0.13 -13.12
N GLY A 42 -14.28 -1.01 -12.12
CA GLY A 42 -15.30 -0.97 -11.06
C GLY A 42 -14.59 -1.03 -9.71
N GLY A 43 -14.97 -0.30 -8.66
CA GLY A 43 -16.31 0.13 -8.24
C GLY A 43 -16.55 -0.47 -6.85
N VAL A 44 -16.86 0.36 -5.86
CA VAL A 44 -16.97 0.07 -4.40
C VAL A 44 -15.64 0.13 -3.64
N SER A 45 -15.63 0.97 -2.60
CA SER A 45 -14.57 1.15 -1.60
C SER A 45 -14.09 -0.21 -1.05
N GLY A 46 -12.98 -0.73 -1.57
CA GLY A 46 -12.49 -2.05 -1.15
C GLY A 46 -11.39 -2.67 -2.01
N HIS A 47 -11.20 -2.27 -3.27
CA HIS A 47 -10.09 -2.81 -4.07
C HIS A 47 -8.74 -2.20 -3.64
N ARG A 48 -8.12 -2.76 -2.60
CA ARG A 48 -6.68 -2.59 -2.30
C ARG A 48 -5.77 -3.26 -3.35
N VAL A 49 -6.36 -3.97 -4.29
CA VAL A 49 -5.69 -4.58 -5.42
C VAL A 49 -6.36 -4.01 -6.67
N LEU A 50 -5.80 -2.93 -7.20
CA LEU A 50 -5.89 -2.71 -8.63
C LEU A 50 -5.04 -3.81 -9.25
N MET A 51 -5.69 -4.65 -10.08
CA MET A 51 -5.08 -5.58 -11.03
C MET A 51 -4.92 -7.03 -10.56
N ALA A 52 -5.43 -7.94 -11.40
CA ALA A 52 -4.93 -9.30 -11.47
C ALA A 52 -3.47 -9.28 -11.96
N GLY A 53 -2.52 -9.06 -11.05
CA GLY A 53 -1.08 -9.15 -11.29
C GLY A 53 -0.45 -8.05 -12.16
N ALA A 54 -1.22 -7.03 -12.56
CA ALA A 54 -0.84 -5.99 -13.53
C ALA A 54 -0.71 -4.57 -12.92
N GLY A 55 -0.50 -4.45 -11.61
CA GLY A 55 -0.45 -3.17 -10.89
C GLY A 55 0.60 -3.17 -9.79
N VAL A 56 0.96 -1.97 -9.31
CA VAL A 56 1.88 -1.78 -8.17
C VAL A 56 1.39 -2.61 -6.99
N ASP A 57 2.20 -3.57 -6.54
CA ASP A 57 1.86 -4.38 -5.35
C ASP A 57 1.71 -3.44 -4.16
N TYR A 58 0.47 -3.26 -3.70
CA TYR A 58 0.14 -2.29 -2.65
C TYR A 58 0.92 -2.57 -1.38
N LEU A 59 1.06 -3.85 -0.99
CA LEU A 59 1.79 -4.24 0.20
C LEU A 59 3.27 -3.88 0.06
N ALA A 60 3.91 -4.23 -1.06
CA ALA A 60 5.30 -3.87 -1.33
C ALA A 60 5.51 -2.34 -1.38
N SER A 61 4.54 -1.59 -1.91
CA SER A 61 4.59 -0.12 -1.93
C SER A 61 4.50 0.50 -0.52
N GLU A 62 3.64 -0.04 0.35
CA GLU A 62 3.54 0.41 1.74
C GLU A 62 4.80 0.05 2.53
N VAL A 63 5.41 -1.12 2.27
CA VAL A 63 6.69 -1.49 2.87
C VAL A 63 7.80 -0.55 2.41
N ALA A 64 7.90 -0.26 1.11
CA ALA A 64 8.88 0.70 0.59
C ALA A 64 8.71 2.08 1.25
N ALA A 65 7.47 2.54 1.39
CA ALA A 65 7.16 3.81 2.01
C ALA A 65 7.37 3.81 3.54
N ALA A 66 7.20 2.67 4.21
CA ALA A 66 7.53 2.47 5.62
C ALA A 66 9.04 2.49 5.83
N VAL A 67 9.83 1.77 5.02
CA VAL A 67 11.29 1.82 5.07
C VAL A 67 11.82 3.23 4.82
N ALA A 68 11.24 3.96 3.85
CA ALA A 68 11.60 5.35 3.60
C ALA A 68 11.20 6.32 4.74
N ALA A 69 10.17 6.01 5.51
CA ALA A 69 9.83 6.77 6.72
C ALA A 69 10.83 6.47 7.84
N VAL A 70 11.15 5.19 8.08
CA VAL A 70 12.19 4.79 9.04
C VAL A 70 13.53 5.44 8.71
N GLU A 71 13.90 5.51 7.43
CA GLU A 71 15.14 6.16 6.97
C GLU A 71 15.21 7.65 7.36
N ARG A 72 14.08 8.35 7.36
CA ARG A 72 14.00 9.79 7.66
C ARG A 72 13.83 10.09 9.15
N ASP A 73 13.03 9.28 9.84
CA ASP A 73 12.46 9.66 11.14
C ASP A 73 13.16 8.97 12.33
N ALA A 74 13.89 7.86 12.10
CA ALA A 74 14.60 7.15 13.15
C ALA A 74 16.06 7.62 13.31
N GLU A 75 16.57 7.62 14.55
CA GLU A 75 17.95 7.99 14.88
C GLU A 75 18.99 7.18 14.08
N ASP A 76 18.81 5.86 14.00
CA ASP A 76 19.63 4.94 13.18
C ASP A 76 19.03 4.70 11.78
N GLY A 77 18.18 5.60 11.28
CA GLY A 77 17.33 5.39 10.11
C GLY A 77 18.08 4.98 8.85
N VAL A 78 19.18 5.66 8.53
CA VAL A 78 20.03 5.37 7.36
C VAL A 78 20.64 3.97 7.44
N LEU A 79 21.15 3.59 8.61
CA LEU A 79 21.73 2.25 8.83
C LEU A 79 20.66 1.16 8.70
N LEU A 80 19.47 1.38 9.26
CA LEU A 80 18.35 0.45 9.20
C LEU A 80 17.81 0.29 7.76
N ALA A 81 17.75 1.38 7.00
CA ALA A 81 17.38 1.34 5.58
C ALA A 81 18.45 0.61 4.75
N LYS A 82 19.75 0.85 5.01
CA LYS A 82 20.85 0.11 4.39
C LYS A 82 20.74 -1.39 4.70
N LEU A 83 20.48 -1.76 5.96
CA LEU A 83 20.24 -3.14 6.39
C LEU A 83 19.07 -3.78 5.63
N ALA A 84 17.92 -3.09 5.53
CA ALA A 84 16.76 -3.58 4.79
C ALA A 84 17.12 -3.87 3.32
N ARG A 85 17.78 -2.92 2.66
CA ARG A 85 18.19 -3.04 1.24
C ARG A 85 19.16 -4.20 1.04
N LYS A 86 20.17 -4.34 1.90
CA LYS A 86 21.19 -5.41 1.80
C LYS A 86 20.66 -6.80 2.13
N ARG A 87 19.69 -6.89 3.04
CA ARG A 87 19.10 -8.18 3.46
C ARG A 87 18.07 -8.70 2.46
N TYR A 88 17.17 -7.85 1.96
CA TYR A 88 15.98 -8.32 1.23
C TYR A 88 16.04 -8.18 -0.30
N LEU A 89 16.85 -7.27 -0.84
CA LEU A 89 16.89 -7.02 -2.28
C LEU A 89 17.77 -8.00 -3.08
N PRO A 90 18.97 -8.39 -2.62
CA PRO A 90 19.84 -9.30 -3.38
C PRO A 90 19.21 -10.68 -3.63
N CYS A 91 19.38 -11.20 -4.84
CA CYS A 91 19.06 -12.58 -5.19
C CYS A 91 20.19 -13.13 -6.09
N PRO A 92 20.98 -14.10 -5.61
CA PRO A 92 20.86 -14.81 -4.33
C PRO A 92 21.11 -13.89 -3.11
N ALA A 93 20.62 -14.31 -1.94
CA ALA A 93 20.81 -13.57 -0.70
C ALA A 93 22.30 -13.48 -0.34
N LEU A 94 22.76 -12.31 0.14
CA LEU A 94 24.14 -12.11 0.57
C LEU A 94 24.47 -12.98 1.79
N ALA A 95 25.70 -13.48 1.87
CA ALA A 95 26.16 -14.16 3.08
C ALA A 95 26.18 -13.19 4.27
N LEU A 96 25.97 -13.69 5.49
CA LEU A 96 25.95 -12.85 6.69
C LEU A 96 27.24 -12.03 6.83
N ARG A 97 28.39 -12.62 6.50
CA ARG A 97 29.69 -11.93 6.51
C ARG A 97 29.71 -10.69 5.62
N ASP A 98 29.19 -10.80 4.39
CA ASP A 98 29.17 -9.71 3.42
C ASP A 98 28.17 -8.63 3.86
N GLN A 99 27.04 -9.03 4.43
CA GLN A 99 26.09 -8.08 5.02
C GLN A 99 26.69 -7.31 6.20
N LEU A 100 27.43 -7.98 7.09
CA LEU A 100 28.12 -7.33 8.21
C LEU A 100 29.18 -6.35 7.70
N TYR A 101 29.98 -6.76 6.71
CA TYR A 101 30.99 -5.91 6.08
C TYR A 101 30.35 -4.66 5.43
N ASP A 102 29.29 -4.85 4.65
CA ASP A 102 28.57 -3.75 3.99
C ASP A 102 27.91 -2.78 4.98
N LEU A 103 27.54 -3.26 6.17
CA LEU A 103 26.97 -2.45 7.24
C LEU A 103 28.04 -1.84 8.16
N GLU A 104 29.33 -2.05 7.84
CA GLU A 104 30.46 -1.58 8.64
C GLU A 104 30.40 -2.10 10.09
N LEU A 105 29.81 -3.29 10.27
CA LEU A 105 29.75 -4.00 11.53
C LEU A 105 30.94 -4.94 11.66
N ALA A 106 31.35 -5.19 12.91
CA ALA A 106 32.44 -6.13 13.18
C ALA A 106 32.11 -7.54 12.65
N VAL A 107 33.04 -8.16 11.92
CA VAL A 107 32.89 -9.53 11.41
C VAL A 107 33.27 -10.55 12.49
N ASN A 108 32.48 -10.55 13.57
CA ASN A 108 32.64 -11.44 14.72
C ASN A 108 31.29 -11.62 15.44
N ASP A 109 31.28 -12.37 16.53
CA ASP A 109 30.06 -12.64 17.30
C ASP A 109 29.38 -11.38 17.83
N THR A 110 30.16 -10.35 18.16
CA THR A 110 29.62 -9.07 18.64
C THR A 110 28.84 -8.37 17.53
N GLY A 111 29.38 -8.30 16.32
CA GLY A 111 28.65 -7.76 15.17
C GLY A 111 27.45 -8.63 14.78
N GLY A 112 27.56 -9.95 14.90
CA GLY A 112 26.42 -10.87 14.73
C GLY A 112 25.27 -10.60 15.72
N ARG A 113 25.58 -10.33 16.99
CA ARG A 113 24.57 -9.93 17.99
C ARG A 113 23.97 -8.56 17.67
N MET A 114 24.80 -7.59 17.29
CA MET A 114 24.36 -6.24 16.92
C MET A 114 23.44 -6.28 15.69
N TYR A 115 23.80 -7.05 14.67
CA TYR A 115 22.99 -7.30 13.49
C TYR A 115 21.60 -7.83 13.84
N ARG A 116 21.51 -8.87 14.70
CA ARG A 116 20.21 -9.41 15.14
C ARG A 116 19.36 -8.37 15.88
N ARG A 117 19.98 -7.49 16.67
CA ARG A 117 19.29 -6.37 17.34
C ARG A 117 18.79 -5.36 16.32
N LEU A 118 19.61 -4.98 15.34
CA LEU A 118 19.21 -4.05 14.27
C LEU A 118 18.07 -4.62 13.42
N VAL A 119 18.11 -5.90 13.06
CA VAL A 119 17.00 -6.57 12.34
C VAL A 119 15.73 -6.53 13.18
N HIS A 120 15.83 -6.84 14.48
CA HIS A 120 14.66 -6.78 15.34
C HIS A 120 14.08 -5.36 15.44
N ARG A 121 14.94 -4.36 15.61
CA ARG A 121 14.57 -2.95 15.68
C ARG A 121 13.93 -2.46 14.37
N LEU A 122 14.51 -2.84 13.23
CA LEU A 122 13.93 -2.58 11.90
C LEU A 122 12.50 -3.13 11.83
N HIS A 123 12.26 -4.35 12.32
CA HIS A 123 10.93 -4.96 12.27
C HIS A 123 9.93 -4.23 13.15
N GLU A 124 10.33 -3.78 14.35
CA GLU A 124 9.48 -3.00 15.24
C GLU A 124 9.05 -1.67 14.59
N LEU A 125 10.01 -0.94 14.01
CA LEU A 125 9.76 0.35 13.39
C LEU A 125 8.91 0.22 12.12
N VAL A 126 9.22 -0.75 11.26
CA VAL A 126 8.40 -1.04 10.07
C VAL A 126 6.99 -1.45 10.47
N ALA A 127 6.81 -2.30 11.48
CA ALA A 127 5.49 -2.68 11.97
C ALA A 127 4.69 -1.48 12.48
N ALA A 128 5.33 -0.58 13.24
CA ALA A 128 4.70 0.64 13.74
C ALA A 128 4.24 1.55 12.59
N GLU A 129 5.10 1.77 11.60
CA GLU A 129 4.78 2.57 10.41
C GLU A 129 3.64 1.97 9.59
N LEU A 130 3.69 0.66 9.31
CA LEU A 130 2.63 -0.03 8.58
C LEU A 130 1.30 0.04 9.32
N LYS A 131 1.30 -0.10 10.64
CA LYS A 131 0.09 0.03 11.46
C LYS A 131 -0.47 1.46 11.40
N ALA A 132 0.37 2.48 11.53
CA ALA A 132 -0.05 3.87 11.43
C ALA A 132 -0.62 4.21 10.05
N ARG A 133 0.02 3.73 8.97
CA ARG A 133 -0.46 3.86 7.59
C ARG A 133 -1.82 3.20 7.39
N HIS A 134 -1.96 1.96 7.85
CA HIS A 134 -3.22 1.23 7.77
C HIS A 134 -4.35 1.96 8.49
N GLN A 135 -4.09 2.50 9.67
CA GLN A 135 -5.07 3.30 10.43
C GLN A 135 -5.48 4.57 9.68
N ARG A 136 -4.53 5.31 9.09
CA ARG A 136 -4.82 6.49 8.26
C ARG A 136 -5.70 6.14 7.07
N SER A 137 -5.37 5.09 6.33
CA SER A 137 -6.16 4.64 5.18
C SER A 137 -7.56 4.17 5.60
N ALA A 138 -7.69 3.47 6.74
CA ALA A 138 -8.98 3.05 7.27
C ALA A 138 -9.86 4.25 7.66
N ALA A 139 -9.28 5.27 8.29
CA ALA A 139 -9.98 6.50 8.65
C ALA A 139 -10.45 7.27 7.41
N GLN A 140 -9.61 7.40 6.39
CA GLN A 140 -9.97 8.03 5.11
C GLN A 140 -11.11 7.29 4.42
N LEU A 141 -11.07 5.96 4.39
CA LEU A 141 -12.13 5.14 3.81
C LEU A 141 -13.45 5.30 4.58
N ALA A 142 -13.40 5.33 5.91
CA ALA A 142 -14.58 5.58 6.74
C ALA A 142 -15.18 6.98 6.47
N ALA A 143 -14.34 8.01 6.35
CA ALA A 143 -14.79 9.36 6.01
C ALA A 143 -15.43 9.41 4.61
N ALA A 144 -14.80 8.80 3.61
CA ALA A 144 -15.32 8.73 2.24
C ALA A 144 -16.67 8.00 2.16
N LYS A 145 -16.85 6.91 2.93
CA LYS A 145 -18.14 6.21 3.02
C LYS A 145 -19.23 7.11 3.59
N ARG A 146 -18.95 7.81 4.69
CA ARG A 146 -19.92 8.74 5.31
C ARG A 146 -20.34 9.84 4.35
N GLU A 147 -19.38 10.42 3.63
CA GLU A 147 -19.68 11.46 2.63
C GLU A 147 -20.49 10.89 1.46
N GLY A 148 -20.13 9.72 0.96
CA GLY A 148 -20.90 9.03 -0.08
C GLY A 148 -22.35 8.74 0.35
N ASP A 149 -22.55 8.32 1.60
CA ASP A 149 -23.89 8.08 2.15
C ASP A 149 -24.69 9.38 2.29
N ARG A 150 -24.05 10.48 2.70
CA ARG A 150 -24.66 11.81 2.76
C ARG A 150 -25.12 12.26 1.37
N LEU A 151 -24.25 12.15 0.37
CA LEU A 151 -24.57 12.49 -1.02
C LEU A 151 -25.71 11.63 -1.58
N ARG A 152 -25.71 10.32 -1.28
CA ARG A 152 -26.79 9.42 -1.69
C ARG A 152 -28.14 9.84 -1.09
N ARG A 153 -28.17 10.17 0.21
CA ARG A 153 -29.39 10.66 0.89
C ARG A 153 -29.89 11.98 0.30
N ALA A 154 -28.99 12.94 0.06
CA ALA A 154 -29.33 14.22 -0.56
C ALA A 154 -29.90 14.04 -1.97
N SER A 155 -29.29 13.16 -2.77
CA SER A 155 -29.78 12.83 -4.12
C SER A 155 -31.19 12.22 -4.10
N VAL A 156 -31.45 11.27 -3.19
CA VAL A 156 -32.79 10.67 -3.03
C VAL A 156 -33.82 11.71 -2.62
N GLN A 157 -33.50 12.61 -1.68
CA GLN A 157 -34.39 13.69 -1.27
C GLN A 157 -34.68 14.68 -2.42
N GLN A 158 -33.66 15.04 -3.19
CA GLN A 158 -33.80 15.91 -4.36
C GLN A 158 -34.69 15.26 -5.43
N ALA A 159 -34.47 13.98 -5.72
CA ALA A 159 -35.29 13.22 -6.67
C ALA A 159 -36.75 13.17 -6.20
N ALA A 160 -37.00 12.85 -4.92
CA ALA A 160 -38.35 12.82 -4.36
C ALA A 160 -39.06 14.18 -4.49
N LYS A 161 -38.36 15.29 -4.18
CA LYS A 161 -38.90 16.65 -4.32
C LYS A 161 -39.18 17.02 -5.78
N ALA A 162 -38.32 16.60 -6.71
CA ALA A 162 -38.53 16.82 -8.14
C ALA A 162 -39.75 16.05 -8.66
N HIS A 163 -39.91 14.79 -8.25
CA HIS A 163 -41.07 13.98 -8.62
C HIS A 163 -42.38 14.51 -8.02
N SER A 164 -42.38 14.95 -6.75
CA SER A 164 -43.58 15.52 -6.13
C SER A 164 -44.01 16.83 -6.79
N ARG A 165 -43.05 17.69 -7.14
CA ARG A 165 -43.31 18.95 -7.85
C ARG A 165 -43.88 18.70 -9.24
N ARG A 166 -43.31 17.76 -9.99
CA ARG A 166 -43.82 17.36 -11.31
C ARG A 166 -45.22 16.76 -11.25
N GLY A 167 -45.51 15.97 -10.21
CA GLY A 167 -46.87 15.46 -9.96
C GLY A 167 -47.87 16.59 -9.68
N ALA A 168 -47.50 17.58 -8.88
CA ALA A 168 -48.35 18.74 -8.61
C ALA A 168 -48.61 19.58 -9.88
N GLU A 169 -47.61 19.76 -10.75
CA GLU A 169 -47.77 20.46 -12.03
C GLU A 169 -48.72 19.70 -12.98
N LEU A 170 -48.60 18.37 -13.07
CA LEU A 170 -49.46 17.53 -13.94
C LEU A 170 -50.91 17.41 -13.46
N HIS A 171 -51.14 17.39 -12.13
CA HIS A 171 -52.48 17.23 -11.56
C HIS A 171 -53.16 18.56 -11.22
N GLY A 172 -52.40 19.64 -11.02
CA GLY A 172 -52.92 20.99 -10.83
C GLY A 172 -53.45 21.62 -12.12
N ALA A 173 -52.86 21.29 -13.27
CA ALA A 173 -53.31 21.77 -14.58
C ALA A 173 -54.66 21.19 -15.05
N LYS A 174 -55.22 20.18 -14.35
CA LYS A 174 -56.53 19.59 -14.65
C LYS A 174 -57.72 20.31 -14.02
N LYS A 175 -57.51 21.43 -13.32
CA LYS A 175 -58.57 22.32 -12.82
C LYS A 175 -58.48 23.68 -13.53
N ALA A 176 -58.91 23.72 -14.78
CA ALA A 176 -59.28 24.93 -15.51
C ALA A 176 -60.38 24.55 -16.50
#